data_AF-A0A9D4RL72-F1
#
_entry.id   AF-A0A9D4RL72-F1
#
_cell.length_a   1.000
_cell.length_b   1.000
_cell.length_c   1.000
_cell.angle_alpha   90.00
_cell.angle_beta   90.00
_cell.angle_gamma   90.00
#
_symmetry.space_group_name_H-M   'P 1'
#
loop_
_entity.id
_entity.type
_entity.pdbx_description
1 polymer ?
#
loop_
_entity_poly.entity_id
_entity_poly.type
_entity_poly.pdbx_seq_one_letter_code
_entity_poly.pdbx_strand_id
1 'polypeptide(L)'
;MQQMAGELAHHLGRRATDKPLSNCMLFCYLKRWDSRISTLKPSALDSNRAKPSTPEIVSKYFENLEVAIAEYGLQERPDCVYNLDETGISPEHRPPNIIAPIKKKA
;
A
#
# COMPACT_ATOMS: atom_id res chain seq x y z
N MET A 1 11.64 6.60 18.25
CA MET A 1 12.84 6.90 17.42
C MET A 1 12.75 8.28 16.73
N GLN A 2 12.13 9.30 17.35
CA GLN A 2 11.83 10.60 16.70
C GLN A 2 12.58 11.81 17.31
N GLN A 3 13.48 11.61 18.28
CA GLN A 3 14.04 12.73 19.08
C GLN A 3 15.54 13.04 18.86
N MET A 4 16.34 12.10 18.35
CA MET A 4 17.81 12.31 18.26
C MET A 4 18.23 13.52 17.39
N ALA A 5 17.55 13.75 16.26
CA ALA A 5 17.87 14.88 15.38
C ALA A 5 17.54 16.24 16.02
N GLY A 6 16.50 16.30 16.85
CA GLY A 6 16.12 17.50 17.59
C GLY A 6 17.11 17.81 18.72
N GLU A 7 17.49 16.77 19.48
CA GLU A 7 18.45 16.86 20.57
C GLU A 7 19.84 17.30 20.08
N LEU A 8 20.33 16.71 18.99
CA LEU A 8 21.62 17.09 18.40
C LEU A 8 21.64 18.57 17.94
N ALA A 9 20.57 19.04 17.30
CA ALA A 9 20.47 20.42 16.84
C ALA A 9 20.40 21.42 18.01
N HIS A 10 19.83 21.02 19.15
CA HIS A 10 19.82 21.81 20.37
C HIS A 10 21.21 21.89 21.00
N HIS A 11 21.92 20.77 21.14
CA HIS A 11 23.29 20.73 21.66
C HIS A 11 24.27 21.55 20.81
N LEU A 12 24.06 21.63 19.49
CA LEU A 12 24.87 22.45 18.59
C LEU A 12 24.53 23.95 18.64
N GLY A 13 23.61 24.39 19.52
CA GLY A 13 23.20 25.80 19.64
C GLY A 13 22.47 26.33 18.41
N ARG A 14 22.11 25.47 17.45
CA ARG A 14 21.40 25.84 16.22
C ARG A 14 19.91 26.00 16.43
N ARG A 15 19.40 25.62 17.63
CA ARG A 15 17.96 25.59 17.90
C ARG A 15 17.63 25.65 19.40
N ALA A 16 16.54 26.34 19.73
CA ALA A 16 15.92 26.32 21.06
C ALA A 16 15.00 25.10 21.25
N THR A 17 14.93 24.59 22.48
CA THR A 17 14.18 23.38 22.90
C THR A 17 12.67 23.57 22.91
N ASP A 18 12.23 24.83 22.96
CA ASP A 18 10.82 25.25 23.07
C ASP A 18 10.00 25.05 21.78
N LYS A 19 10.66 24.90 20.63
CA LYS A 19 10.01 24.77 19.32
C LYS A 19 10.15 23.35 18.79
N PRO A 20 9.09 22.53 18.72
CA PRO A 20 9.13 21.19 18.13
C PRO A 20 9.51 21.26 16.65
N LEU A 21 10.11 20.20 16.09
CA LEU A 21 10.43 20.10 14.65
C LEU A 21 9.19 20.48 13.83
N SER A 22 9.23 21.67 13.23
CA SER A 22 8.16 22.11 12.34
C SER A 22 8.37 21.44 11.00
N ASN A 23 7.29 20.94 10.42
CA ASN A 23 7.25 20.46 9.03
C ASN A 23 7.49 21.59 8.01
N CYS A 24 7.91 22.79 8.43
CA CYS A 24 8.24 23.94 7.58
C CYS A 24 9.14 23.57 6.39
N MET A 25 10.22 22.81 6.63
CA MET A 25 11.10 22.38 5.53
C MET A 25 10.35 21.53 4.49
N LEU A 26 9.50 20.59 4.96
CA LEU A 26 8.67 19.75 4.10
C LEU A 26 7.64 20.59 3.33
N PHE A 27 6.96 21.54 3.99
CA PHE A 27 5.99 22.41 3.34
C PHE A 27 6.62 23.37 2.34
N CYS A 28 7.80 23.94 2.65
CA CYS A 28 8.58 24.74 1.72
C CYS A 28 9.01 23.91 0.50
N TYR A 29 9.42 22.67 0.71
CA TYR A 29 9.77 21.75 -0.37
C TYR A 29 8.56 21.44 -1.26
N LEU A 30 7.42 21.05 -0.68
CA LEU A 30 6.19 20.77 -1.43
C LEU A 30 5.73 22.00 -2.23
N LYS A 31 5.73 23.18 -1.61
CA LYS A 31 5.37 24.44 -2.27
C LYS A 31 6.31 24.80 -3.43
N ARG A 32 7.61 24.52 -3.30
CA ARG A 32 8.60 24.78 -4.36
C ARG A 32 8.35 23.91 -5.59
N TRP A 33 7.85 22.70 -5.40
CA TRP A 33 7.70 21.69 -6.45
C TRP A 33 6.24 21.38 -6.80
N ASP A 34 5.30 22.24 -6.38
CA ASP A 34 3.84 22.03 -6.53
C ASP A 34 3.39 21.83 -7.98
N SER A 35 4.17 22.30 -8.96
CA SER A 35 3.93 22.06 -10.40
C SER A 35 4.43 20.71 -10.91
N ARG A 36 5.17 19.94 -10.11
CA ARG A 36 5.82 18.68 -10.50
C ARG A 36 5.46 17.49 -9.62
N ILE A 37 5.18 17.70 -8.33
CA ILE A 37 4.88 16.64 -7.37
C ILE A 37 3.50 16.87 -6.72
N SER A 38 2.80 15.79 -6.41
CA SER A 38 1.52 15.83 -5.70
C SER A 38 1.46 14.73 -4.64
N THR A 39 0.63 14.96 -3.63
CA THR A 39 0.35 13.97 -2.59
C THR A 39 -0.77 13.06 -3.09
N LEU A 40 -0.45 11.81 -3.39
CA LEU A 40 -1.38 10.83 -3.92
C LEU A 40 -1.83 9.87 -2.83
N LYS A 41 -3.11 9.52 -2.87
CA LYS A 41 -3.61 8.35 -2.14
C LYS A 41 -3.05 7.10 -2.83
N PRO A 42 -2.41 6.18 -2.10
CA PRO A 42 -2.08 4.88 -2.64
C PRO A 42 -3.35 4.19 -3.17
N SER A 43 -3.24 3.50 -4.30
CA SER A 43 -4.38 2.78 -4.89
C SER A 43 -4.91 1.76 -3.89
N ALA A 44 -6.24 1.66 -3.77
CA ALA A 44 -6.87 0.59 -3.01
C ALA A 44 -6.34 -0.76 -3.50
N LEU A 45 -6.01 -1.66 -2.57
CA LEU A 45 -5.53 -3.01 -2.88
C LEU A 45 -6.52 -3.74 -3.79
N ASP A 46 -7.82 -3.54 -3.59
CA ASP A 46 -8.88 -4.11 -4.43
C ASP A 46 -8.79 -3.63 -5.89
N SER A 47 -8.52 -2.35 -6.12
CA SER A 47 -8.31 -1.83 -7.47
C SER A 47 -7.06 -2.39 -8.13
N ASN A 48 -6.05 -2.83 -7.36
CA ASN A 48 -4.88 -3.52 -7.91
C ASN A 48 -5.12 -5.02 -8.10
N ARG A 49 -5.91 -5.66 -7.24
CA ARG A 49 -6.33 -7.05 -7.36
C ARG A 49 -7.32 -7.28 -8.51
N ALA A 50 -8.12 -6.28 -8.88
CA ALA A 50 -9.03 -6.35 -10.02
C ALA A 50 -8.36 -6.15 -11.39
N LYS A 51 -7.08 -5.72 -11.42
CA LYS A 51 -6.36 -5.40 -12.67
C LYS A 51 -5.82 -6.60 -13.48
N PRO A 52 -5.54 -7.80 -12.91
CA PRO A 52 -5.02 -8.92 -13.68
C PRO A 52 -6.12 -9.95 -14.02
N SER A 53 -7.33 -9.52 -14.36
CA SER A 53 -8.37 -10.41 -14.89
C SER A 53 -8.28 -10.53 -16.42
N THR A 54 -7.09 -10.80 -16.94
CA THR A 54 -6.95 -11.09 -18.39
C THR A 54 -7.50 -12.50 -18.65
N PRO A 55 -8.05 -12.78 -19.84
CA PRO A 55 -8.61 -14.09 -20.14
C PRO A 55 -7.60 -15.22 -19.93
N GLU A 56 -6.31 -14.99 -20.18
CA GLU A 56 -5.24 -15.97 -19.97
C GLU A 56 -5.07 -16.34 -18.49
N ILE A 57 -5.15 -15.34 -17.60
CA ILE A 57 -5.01 -15.55 -16.16
C ILE A 57 -6.23 -16.30 -15.61
N VAL A 58 -7.42 -15.96 -16.11
CA VAL A 58 -8.67 -16.64 -15.73
C VAL A 58 -8.65 -18.09 -16.21
N SER A 59 -8.28 -18.35 -17.46
CA SER A 59 -8.17 -19.74 -17.98
C SER A 59 -7.19 -20.57 -17.17
N LYS A 60 -5.99 -20.03 -16.90
CA LYS A 60 -4.98 -20.72 -16.11
C LYS A 60 -5.44 -21.03 -14.68
N TYR A 61 -6.24 -20.15 -14.08
CA TYR A 61 -6.83 -20.41 -12.77
C TYR A 61 -7.76 -21.63 -12.80
N PHE A 62 -8.65 -21.71 -13.79
CA PHE A 62 -9.59 -22.84 -13.90
C PHE A 62 -8.90 -24.16 -14.28
N GLU A 63 -7.85 -24.12 -15.11
CA GLU A 63 -7.01 -25.29 -15.38
C GLU A 63 -6.37 -25.85 -14.10
N ASN A 64 -5.79 -24.97 -13.27
CA ASN A 64 -5.21 -25.38 -11.99
C ASN A 64 -6.28 -25.91 -11.01
N LEU A 65 -7.47 -25.32 -11.03
CA LEU A 65 -8.58 -25.75 -10.18
C LEU A 65 -9.04 -27.16 -10.55
N GLU A 66 -9.16 -27.48 -11.84
CA GLU A 66 -9.51 -28.82 -12.32
C GLU A 66 -8.49 -29.87 -11.87
N VAL A 67 -7.19 -29.55 -11.98
CA VAL A 67 -6.10 -30.42 -11.51
C VAL A 67 -6.22 -30.68 -10.00
N ALA A 68 -6.44 -29.63 -9.20
CA ALA A 68 -6.59 -29.77 -7.76
C ALA A 68 -7.84 -30.60 -7.38
N ILE A 69 -8.98 -30.35 -8.03
CA ILE A 69 -10.20 -31.13 -7.80
C ILE A 69 -9.97 -32.61 -8.10
N ALA A 70 -9.26 -32.93 -9.18
CA ALA A 70 -8.93 -34.30 -9.55
C ALA A 70 -7.93 -34.94 -8.58
N GLU A 71 -6.89 -34.22 -8.15
CA GLU A 71 -5.88 -34.70 -7.20
C GLU A 71 -6.49 -35.10 -5.86
N TYR A 72 -7.44 -34.30 -5.35
CA TYR A 72 -8.10 -34.54 -4.06
C TYR A 72 -9.41 -35.34 -4.16
N GLY A 73 -9.82 -35.76 -5.37
CA GLY A 73 -11.05 -36.54 -5.60
C GLY A 73 -12.33 -35.81 -5.18
N LEU A 74 -12.41 -34.52 -5.48
CA LEU A 74 -13.48 -33.62 -5.02
C LEU A 74 -14.65 -33.46 -6.00
N GLN A 75 -14.64 -34.14 -7.17
CA GLN A 75 -15.67 -33.93 -8.21
C GLN A 75 -17.11 -34.09 -7.69
N GLU A 76 -17.34 -35.10 -6.85
CA GLU A 76 -18.66 -35.43 -6.29
C GLU A 76 -18.77 -35.10 -4.79
N ARG A 77 -17.81 -34.32 -4.25
CA ARG A 77 -17.70 -34.06 -2.80
C ARG A 77 -17.55 -32.57 -2.48
N PRO A 78 -18.51 -31.71 -2.88
CA PRO A 78 -18.46 -30.28 -2.61
C PRO A 78 -18.50 -29.96 -1.11
N ASP A 79 -19.09 -30.84 -0.31
CA ASP A 79 -19.13 -30.80 1.16
C ASP A 79 -17.75 -30.82 1.82
N CYS A 80 -16.70 -31.26 1.09
CA CYS A 80 -15.33 -31.31 1.58
C CYS A 80 -14.52 -30.05 1.25
N VAL A 81 -15.13 -29.01 0.66
CA VAL A 81 -14.48 -27.73 0.34
C VAL A 81 -14.78 -26.74 1.46
N TYR A 82 -13.76 -26.42 2.26
CA TYR A 82 -13.87 -25.49 3.38
C TYR A 82 -13.19 -24.16 3.02
N ASN A 83 -13.93 -23.06 3.11
CA ASN A 83 -13.32 -21.73 3.07
C ASN A 83 -12.56 -21.50 4.38
N LEU A 84 -11.24 -21.50 4.30
CA LEU A 84 -10.36 -20.96 5.33
C LEU A 84 -10.01 -19.52 4.94
N ASP A 85 -10.90 -18.59 5.27
CA ASP A 85 -10.59 -17.16 5.17
C ASP A 85 -10.23 -16.67 6.58
N GLU A 86 -8.98 -16.22 6.76
CA GLU A 86 -8.52 -15.65 8.03
C GLU A 86 -9.30 -14.36 8.30
N THR A 87 -10.40 -14.48 9.04
CA THR A 87 -11.11 -13.31 9.55
C THR A 87 -10.43 -12.84 10.83
N GLY A 88 -9.34 -12.07 10.69
CA GLY A 88 -8.62 -11.53 11.84
C GLY A 88 -7.63 -10.46 11.41
N ILE A 89 -7.97 -9.19 11.67
CA ILE A 89 -7.27 -7.95 11.29
C ILE A 89 -7.64 -7.50 9.87
N SER A 90 -8.30 -6.34 9.79
CA SER A 90 -8.63 -5.66 8.53
C SER A 90 -7.40 -5.61 7.61
N PRO A 91 -7.37 -6.34 6.49
CA PRO A 91 -6.25 -6.33 5.55
C PRO A 91 -6.21 -5.06 4.71
N GLU A 92 -7.19 -4.15 4.86
CA GLU A 92 -7.08 -2.77 4.39
C GLU A 92 -5.98 -2.04 5.15
N HIS A 93 -4.75 -2.29 4.72
CA HIS A 93 -3.67 -1.35 4.93
C HIS A 93 -4.16 0.01 4.40
N ARG A 94 -4.20 1.02 5.28
CA ARG A 94 -4.36 2.42 4.88
C ARG A 94 -2.98 3.07 4.85
N PRO A 95 -2.16 2.81 3.81
CA PRO A 95 -0.85 3.41 3.75
C PRO A 95 -0.99 4.94 3.79
N PRO A 96 -0.06 5.63 4.46
CA PRO A 96 -0.03 7.08 4.40
C PRO A 96 0.10 7.54 2.96
N ASN A 97 -0.41 8.74 2.68
CA ASN A 97 -0.31 9.33 1.35
C ASN A 97 1.17 9.42 0.93
N ILE A 98 1.42 9.18 -0.35
CA ILE A 98 2.77 9.22 -0.93
C ILE A 98 2.96 10.50 -1.75
N ILE A 99 4.19 11.01 -1.77
CA ILE A 99 4.56 12.14 -2.65
C ILE A 99 5.09 11.55 -3.95
N ALA A 100 4.44 11.84 -5.08
CA ALA A 100 4.81 11.31 -6.39
C ALA A 100 4.67 12.38 -7.49
N PRO A 101 5.28 12.20 -8.67
CA PRO A 101 5.12 13.11 -9.79
C PRO A 101 3.66 13.27 -10.21
N ILE A 102 3.26 14.47 -10.63
CA ILE A 102 1.92 14.74 -11.15
C ILE A 102 1.71 13.91 -12.42
N LYS A 103 0.72 13.01 -12.39
CA LYS A 103 0.27 12.32 -13.60
C LYS A 103 -0.34 13.34 -14.55
N LYS A 104 0.26 13.53 -15.73
CA LYS A 104 -0.44 14.15 -16.85
C LYS A 104 -1.57 13.19 -17.27
N LYS A 105 -2.80 13.69 -17.40
CA LYS A 105 -3.87 12.91 -18.03
C LYS A 105 -3.40 12.59 -19.47
N ALA A 106 -3.32 11.30 -19.79
CA ALA A 106 -3.20 10.84 -21.17
C ALA A 106 -4.53 11.05 -21.89
#